data_AF-A0A536T4X6-F1
#
_entry.id   AF-A0A536T4X6-F1
#
_cell.length_a   1.000
_cell.length_b   1.000
_cell.length_c   1.000
_cell.angle_alpha   90.00
_cell.angle_beta   90.00
_cell.angle_gamma   90.00
#
_symmetry.space_group_name_H-M   'P 1'
#
loop_
_entity.id
_entity.type
_entity.pdbx_description
1 polymer ?
#
loop_
_entity_poly.entity_id
_entity_poly.type
_entity_poly.pdbx_seq_one_letter_code
_entity_poly.pdbx_strand_id
1 'polypeptide(L)' 'MQLGGLSARDALHAAVMARNSIERIMTFDTAFDTVPGISRFRA' A
#
# COMPACT_ATOMS: atom_id res chain seq x y z
N MET A 1 1.12 -17.89 0.70
CA MET A 1 1.18 -18.07 -0.76
C MET A 1 0.30 -17.00 -1.40
N GLN A 2 0.84 -15.80 -1.64
CA GLN A 2 0.11 -14.75 -2.37
C GLN A 2 0.42 -14.96 -3.85
N LEU A 3 -0.56 -15.44 -4.62
CA LEU A 3 -0.43 -15.59 -6.07
C LEU A 3 -0.53 -14.20 -6.70
N GLY A 4 0.61 -13.65 -7.15
CA GLY A 4 0.74 -12.59 -8.16
C GLY A 4 -0.26 -11.42 -8.10
N GLY A 5 -0.36 -10.71 -6.98
CA GLY A 5 -1.17 -9.49 -6.89
C GLY A 5 -1.39 -9.02 -5.44
N LEU A 6 -1.79 -7.74 -5.29
CA LEU A 6 -2.23 -7.18 -4.00
C LEU A 6 -3.42 -7.99 -3.45
N SER A 7 -3.47 -8.17 -2.13
CA SER A 7 -4.70 -8.68 -1.52
C SER A 7 -5.85 -7.68 -1.75
N ALA A 8 -7.10 -8.14 -1.68
CA ALA A 8 -8.26 -7.25 -1.77
C ALA A 8 -8.22 -6.13 -0.72
N ARG A 9 -7.72 -6.43 0.48
CA ARG A 9 -7.52 -5.46 1.58
C ARG A 9 -6.50 -4.40 1.19
N ASP A 10 -5.35 -4.79 0.66
CA ASP A 10 -4.27 -3.86 0.34
C ASP A 10 -4.65 -2.98 -0.86
N ALA A 11 -5.39 -3.54 -1.83
CA ALA A 11 -5.97 -2.80 -2.95
C ALA A 11 -6.97 -1.73 -2.47
N LEU A 12 -7.89 -2.10 -1.55
CA LEU A 12 -8.85 -1.14 -0.99
C LEU A 12 -8.14 -0.04 -0.19
N HIS A 13 -7.12 -0.41 0.59
CA HIS A 13 -6.33 0.54 1.37
C HIS A 13 -5.61 1.55 0.46
N ALA A 14 -4.94 1.07 -0.59
CA ALA A 14 -4.29 1.91 -1.59
C ALA A 14 -5.27 2.86 -2.30
N ALA A 15 -6.47 2.39 -2.64
CA ALA A 15 -7.50 3.21 -3.25
C ALA A 15 -7.97 4.37 -2.34
N VAL A 16 -8.12 4.10 -1.04
CA VAL A 16 -8.47 5.13 -0.05
C VAL A 16 -7.34 6.15 0.11
N MET A 17 -6.08 5.70 0.16
CA MET A 17 -4.92 6.60 0.21
C MET A 17 -4.86 7.51 -1.03
N ALA A 18 -4.97 6.93 -2.23
CA ALA A 18 -4.94 7.66 -3.50
C ALA A 18 -6.06 8.73 -3.59
N ARG A 19 -7.28 8.37 -3.17
CA ARG A 19 -8.42 9.32 -3.15
C ARG A 19 -8.18 10.53 -2.24
N ASN A 20 -7.37 10.38 -1.19
CA ASN A 20 -7.09 11.42 -0.21
C ASN A 20 -5.69 12.03 -0.39
N SER A 21 -5.01 11.75 -1.52
CA SER A 21 -3.65 12.23 -1.80
C SER A 21 -2.64 11.91 -0.69
N ILE A 22 -2.75 10.72 -0.10
CA ILE A 22 -1.83 10.23 0.93
C ILE A 22 -0.80 9.31 0.26
N GLU A 23 0.46 9.70 0.30
CA GLU A 23 1.55 8.98 -0.37
C GLU A 23 2.48 8.22 0.59
N ARG A 24 2.30 8.41 1.92
CA ARG A 24 3.13 7.78 2.93
C ARG A 24 2.31 7.06 3.99
N ILE A 25 2.68 5.81 4.27
CA ILE A 25 2.02 4.95 5.25
C ILE A 25 3.01 4.41 6.28
N MET A 26 2.62 4.37 7.55
CA MET A 26 3.39 3.74 8.61
C MET A 26 2.86 2.31 8.83
N THR A 27 3.54 1.32 8.26
CA THR A 27 3.13 -0.08 8.31
C THR A 27 4.33 -1.03 8.17
N PHE A 28 4.19 -2.22 8.75
CA PHE A 28 5.16 -3.31 8.58
C PHE A 28 4.85 -4.20 7.37
N ASP A 29 3.68 -4.04 6.74
CA ASP A 29 3.26 -4.85 5.60
C ASP A 29 4.05 -4.45 4.33
N THR A 30 4.90 -5.35 3.86
CA THR A 30 5.77 -5.14 2.70
C THR A 30 5.01 -5.16 1.38
N ALA A 31 3.75 -5.62 1.34
CA ALA A 31 2.95 -5.61 0.11
C ALA A 31 2.78 -4.19 -0.46
N PHE A 32 2.72 -3.18 0.40
CA PHE A 32 2.62 -1.77 0.00
C PHE A 32 3.86 -1.24 -0.74
N ASP A 33 5.01 -1.90 -0.64
CA ASP A 33 6.20 -1.53 -1.41
C ASP A 33 6.01 -1.77 -2.92
N THR A 34 5.00 -2.55 -3.32
CA THR A 34 4.67 -2.83 -4.72
C THR A 34 3.66 -1.85 -5.32
N VAL A 35 3.11 -0.93 -4.52
CA VAL A 35 2.07 0.00 -4.96
C VAL A 35 2.69 1.31 -5.46
N PRO A 36 2.54 1.68 -6.75
CA PRO A 36 3.07 2.93 -7.27
C PRO A 36 2.52 4.16 -6.54
N GLY A 37 3.39 5.12 -6.20
CA GLY A 37 3.01 6.35 -5.51
C GLY A 37 2.80 6.21 -4.00
N ILE A 38 2.91 5.00 -3.45
CA ILE A 38 2.89 4.77 -2.00
C ILE A 38 4.30 4.45 -1.52
N SER A 39 4.69 5.09 -0.42
CA SER A 39 5.96 4.86 0.28
C SER A 39 5.70 4.47 1.72
N ARG A 40 6.43 3.47 2.22
CA ARG A 40 6.41 3.17 3.66
C ARG A 40 7.34 4.13 4.40
N PHE A 41 6.86 4.66 5.52
CA PHE A 41 7.69 5.44 6.43
C PHE A 41 8.81 4.57 7.01
N ARG A 42 10.04 5.10 6.98
CA ARG A 42 11.22 4.51 7.63
C ARG A 42 11.83 5.62 8.49
N ALA A 43 11.94 5.36 9.79
CA ALA A 43 12.63 6.24 10.74
C ALA A 43 14.14 6.06 10.63
#